data_AF-A0A2N2DJX3-F1
#
_entry.id   AF-A0A2N2DJX3-F1
#
_cell.length_a   1.000
_cell.length_b   1.000
_cell.length_c   1.000
_cell.angle_alpha   90.00
_cell.angle_beta   90.00
_cell.angle_gamma   90.00
#
_symmetry.space_group_name_H-M   'P 1'
#
loop_
_entity.id
_entity.type
_entity.pdbx_description
1 polymer ?
#
loop_
_entity_poly.entity_id
_entity_poly.type
_entity_poly.pdbx_seq_one_letter_code
_entity_poly.pdbx_strand_id
1 'polypeptide(L)'
;MRFAQFLEQYRKNLTDAVTLEELLQEAKQNHRVQKLLPVYVMKDRNTFNHLLRLADKDPYARKIAAHARMTVETLAKSKKKSVKMKRLLGHLADITDVSMQTNSITMEDWEFDGYSRVINSYFVTNKVFTPFKALRHRQKMDSVDWENLIGPNN
;
A
#
# COMPACT_ATOMS: atom_id res chain seq x y z
N MET A 1 -14.02 4.02 9.52
CA MET A 1 -12.70 4.65 9.76
C MET A 1 -12.12 5.10 8.43
N ARG A 2 -11.52 6.29 8.35
CA ARG A 2 -10.86 6.77 7.11
C ARG A 2 -9.54 6.01 6.87
N PHE A 3 -9.07 5.95 5.62
CA PHE A 3 -7.83 5.21 5.26
C PHE A 3 -6.60 5.72 6.00
N ALA A 4 -6.40 7.04 6.09
CA ALA A 4 -5.29 7.62 6.84
C ALA A 4 -5.31 7.22 8.33
N GLN A 5 -6.47 7.28 8.98
CA GLN A 5 -6.63 6.88 10.39
C GLN A 5 -6.30 5.40 10.60
N PHE A 6 -6.69 4.54 9.65
CA PHE A 6 -6.33 3.13 9.68
C PHE A 6 -4.81 2.93 9.62
N LEU A 7 -4.11 3.65 8.73
CA LEU A 7 -2.66 3.54 8.58
C LEU A 7 -1.92 4.04 9.82
N GLU A 8 -2.41 5.11 10.46
CA GLU A 8 -1.87 5.59 11.74
C GLU A 8 -2.03 4.56 12.86
N GLN A 9 -3.21 3.92 12.96
CA GLN A 9 -3.43 2.86 13.93
C GLN A 9 -2.60 1.61 13.63
N TYR A 10 -2.46 1.25 12.35
CA TYR A 10 -1.63 0.12 11.94
C TYR A 10 -0.17 0.37 12.33
N ARG A 11 0.36 1.57 12.04
CA ARG A 11 1.71 1.99 12.43
C ARG A 11 1.91 1.87 13.94
N LYS A 12 0.98 2.44 14.74
CA LYS A 12 1.00 2.35 16.22
C LYS A 12 1.07 0.93 16.76
N ASN A 13 0.43 -0.02 16.07
CA ASN A 13 0.44 -1.42 16.50
C ASN A 13 1.71 -2.19 16.06
N LEU A 14 2.50 -1.62 15.14
CA LEU A 14 3.72 -2.25 14.62
C LEU A 14 4.99 -1.70 15.23
N THR A 15 5.01 -0.41 15.56
CA THR A 15 6.23 0.32 15.92
C THR A 15 5.90 1.58 16.73
N ASP A 16 6.87 2.06 17.50
CA ASP A 16 6.89 3.36 18.17
C ASP A 16 7.43 4.50 17.29
N ALA A 17 8.04 4.22 16.12
CA ALA A 17 8.57 5.22 15.19
C ALA A 17 7.50 6.21 14.70
N VAL A 18 7.63 7.49 15.05
CA VAL A 18 6.59 8.51 14.85
C VAL A 18 6.81 9.27 13.55
N THR A 19 8.06 9.61 13.25
CA THR A 19 8.43 10.40 12.06
C THR A 19 8.62 9.51 10.83
N LEU A 20 8.57 10.12 9.64
CA LEU A 20 8.79 9.39 8.40
C LEU A 20 10.23 8.85 8.32
N GLU A 21 11.20 9.61 8.82
CA GLU A 21 12.61 9.28 8.88
C GLU A 21 12.86 8.08 9.81
N GLU A 22 12.26 8.07 11.01
CA GLU A 22 12.32 6.92 11.92
C GLU A 22 11.71 5.68 11.26
N LEU A 23 10.55 5.82 10.62
CA LEU A 23 9.90 4.73 9.89
C LEU A 23 10.77 4.20 8.74
N LEU A 24 11.46 5.08 8.01
CA LEU A 24 12.40 4.71 6.95
C LEU A 24 13.62 3.95 7.50
N GLN A 25 14.18 4.36 8.63
CA GLN A 25 15.30 3.64 9.25
C GLN A 25 14.86 2.29 9.79
N GLU A 26 13.72 2.23 10.47
CA GLU A 26 13.23 0.98 11.02
C GLU A 26 12.83 -0.02 9.94
N ALA A 27 12.20 0.44 8.85
CA ALA A 27 11.82 -0.42 7.73
C ALA A 27 13.01 -1.15 7.08
N LYS A 28 14.25 -0.66 7.26
CA LYS A 28 15.46 -1.35 6.78
C LYS A 28 15.76 -2.64 7.56
N GLN A 29 15.29 -2.74 8.79
CA GLN A 29 15.55 -3.87 9.70
C GLN A 29 14.27 -4.62 10.11
N ASN A 30 13.10 -4.00 9.97
CA ASN A 30 11.81 -4.55 10.35
C ASN A 30 10.93 -4.79 9.11
N HIS A 31 10.85 -6.04 8.67
CA HIS A 31 10.06 -6.44 7.51
C HIS A 31 8.55 -6.13 7.62
N ARG A 32 8.00 -5.99 8.83
CA ARG A 32 6.58 -5.64 9.00
C ARG A 32 6.37 -4.16 8.70
N VAL A 33 7.26 -3.29 9.15
CA VAL A 33 7.24 -1.85 8.86
C VAL A 33 7.55 -1.61 7.38
N GLN A 34 8.49 -2.36 6.80
CA GLN A 34 8.78 -2.34 5.36
C GLN A 34 7.54 -2.59 4.49
N LYS A 35 6.67 -3.53 4.88
CA LYS A 35 5.42 -3.83 4.15
C LYS A 35 4.36 -2.73 4.31
N LEU A 36 4.34 -2.06 5.46
CA LEU A 36 3.42 -0.94 5.69
C LEU A 36 3.86 0.31 4.92
N LEU A 37 5.17 0.58 4.86
CA LEU A 37 5.71 1.89 4.54
C LEU A 37 5.27 2.46 3.18
N PRO A 38 5.32 1.73 2.04
CA PRO A 38 4.84 2.26 0.76
C PRO A 38 3.36 2.64 0.74
N VAL A 39 2.53 1.97 1.55
CA VAL A 39 1.11 2.31 1.69
C VAL A 39 0.92 3.47 2.66
N TYR A 40 1.70 3.49 3.75
CA TYR A 40 1.66 4.55 4.76
C TYR A 40 2.01 5.92 4.19
N VAL A 41 3.03 6.00 3.33
CA VAL A 41 3.44 7.28 2.71
C VAL A 41 2.36 7.89 1.82
N MET A 42 1.38 7.09 1.38
CA MET A 42 0.23 7.53 0.59
C MET A 42 -0.99 7.88 1.47
N LYS A 43 -0.84 7.98 2.80
CA LYS A 43 -1.96 8.34 3.69
C LYS A 43 -2.46 9.77 3.47
N ASP A 44 -1.56 10.66 3.05
CA ASP A 44 -1.83 12.04 2.69
C ASP A 44 -0.72 12.60 1.79
N ARG A 45 -1.01 13.68 1.05
CA ARG A 45 -0.07 14.29 0.11
C ARG A 45 1.15 14.91 0.79
N ASN A 46 1.02 15.40 2.02
CA ASN A 46 2.14 16.01 2.74
C ASN A 46 3.22 14.97 3.09
N THR A 47 2.78 13.78 3.51
CA THR A 47 3.66 12.65 3.82
C THR A 47 4.37 12.17 2.56
N PHE A 48 3.64 12.03 1.45
CA PHE A 48 4.25 11.64 0.17
C PHE A 48 5.25 12.68 -0.33
N ASN A 49 4.90 13.97 -0.30
CA ASN A 49 5.83 15.05 -0.66
C ASN A 49 7.06 15.10 0.26
N HIS A 50 6.90 14.75 1.53
CA HIS A 50 8.05 14.61 2.43
C HIS A 50 8.97 13.48 1.99
N LEU A 51 8.42 12.31 1.64
CA LEU A 51 9.19 11.20 1.10
C LEU A 51 9.97 11.59 -0.17
N LEU A 52 9.35 12.35 -1.08
CA LEU A 52 10.01 12.80 -2.31
C LEU A 52 11.22 13.68 -2.01
N ARG A 53 11.13 14.61 -1.04
CA ARG A 53 12.27 15.41 -0.61
C ARG A 53 13.41 14.57 -0.01
N LEU A 54 13.07 13.49 0.67
CA LEU A 54 14.06 12.54 1.19
C LEU A 54 14.67 11.68 0.07
N ALA A 55 13.89 11.34 -0.96
CA ALA A 55 14.31 10.53 -2.11
C ALA A 55 15.39 11.19 -3.00
N ASP A 56 15.59 12.49 -2.86
CA ASP A 56 16.70 13.21 -3.48
C ASP A 56 18.06 12.77 -2.91
N LYS A 57 18.08 12.29 -1.66
CA LYS A 57 19.31 11.97 -0.92
C LYS A 57 19.38 10.53 -0.42
N ASP A 58 18.23 9.85 -0.25
CA ASP A 58 18.14 8.47 0.23
C ASP A 58 17.60 7.53 -0.87
N PRO A 59 18.43 6.60 -1.40
CA PRO A 59 18.00 5.61 -2.39
C PRO A 59 16.85 4.71 -1.90
N TYR A 60 16.79 4.42 -0.60
CA TYR A 60 15.70 3.65 -0.02
C TYR A 60 14.40 4.45 -0.04
N ALA A 61 14.42 5.73 0.34
CA ALA A 61 13.24 6.60 0.22
C ALA A 61 12.75 6.69 -1.24
N ARG A 62 13.68 6.78 -2.21
CA ARG A 62 13.37 6.73 -3.65
C ARG A 62 12.70 5.41 -4.05
N LYS A 63 13.22 4.27 -3.56
CA LYS A 63 12.61 2.95 -3.76
C LYS A 63 11.17 2.92 -3.20
N ILE A 64 10.95 3.41 -1.98
CA ILE A 64 9.62 3.46 -1.37
C ILE A 64 8.66 4.33 -2.17
N ALA A 65 9.09 5.49 -2.65
CA ALA A 65 8.27 6.38 -3.48
C ALA A 65 7.85 5.70 -4.79
N ALA A 66 8.79 4.99 -5.43
CA ALA A 66 8.52 4.22 -6.65
C ALA A 66 7.54 3.08 -6.38
N HIS A 67 7.76 2.32 -5.30
CA HIS A 67 6.89 1.20 -4.93
C HIS A 67 5.47 1.64 -4.62
N ALA A 68 5.29 2.77 -3.94
CA ALA A 68 3.99 3.35 -3.67
C ALA A 68 3.22 3.59 -4.98
N ARG A 69 3.86 4.28 -5.94
CA ARG A 69 3.28 4.55 -7.26
C ARG A 69 3.03 3.30 -8.08
N MET A 70 4.02 2.41 -8.19
CA MET A 70 3.90 1.13 -8.92
C MET A 70 2.78 0.26 -8.35
N THR A 71 2.58 0.26 -7.03
CA THR A 71 1.48 -0.46 -6.37
C THR A 71 0.13 0.07 -6.83
N VAL A 72 -0.05 1.40 -6.84
CA VAL A 72 -1.29 2.03 -7.30
C VAL A 72 -1.54 1.74 -8.78
N GLU A 73 -0.54 1.90 -9.65
CA GLU A 73 -0.64 1.63 -11.08
C GLU A 73 -0.98 0.16 -11.37
N THR A 74 -0.35 -0.77 -10.66
CA THR A 74 -0.57 -2.21 -10.82
C THR A 74 -1.98 -2.60 -10.36
N LEU A 75 -2.41 -2.11 -9.19
CA LEU A 75 -3.78 -2.33 -8.70
C LEU A 75 -4.82 -1.66 -9.60
N ALA A 76 -4.52 -0.48 -10.17
CA ALA A 76 -5.41 0.22 -11.09
C ALA A 76 -5.65 -0.56 -12.40
N LYS A 77 -4.67 -1.38 -12.84
CA LYS A 77 -4.79 -2.24 -14.04
C LYS A 77 -5.60 -3.52 -13.82
N SER A 78 -5.86 -3.95 -12.59
CA SER A 78 -6.61 -5.18 -12.32
C SER A 78 -8.07 -5.12 -12.82
N LYS A 79 -8.59 -6.19 -13.45
CA LYS A 79 -9.92 -6.11 -14.12
C LYS A 79 -11.11 -6.11 -13.17
N LYS A 80 -11.03 -6.84 -12.05
CA LYS A 80 -12.12 -6.96 -11.06
C LYS A 80 -11.81 -6.07 -9.85
N LYS A 81 -12.50 -4.93 -9.71
CA LYS A 81 -12.36 -4.04 -8.54
C LYS A 81 -13.72 -3.52 -8.09
N SER A 82 -13.95 -3.54 -6.79
CA SER A 82 -15.11 -2.91 -6.19
C SER A 82 -15.11 -1.39 -6.35
N VAL A 83 -16.29 -0.78 -6.28
CA VAL A 83 -16.42 0.70 -6.30
C VAL A 83 -15.60 1.34 -5.17
N LYS A 84 -15.57 0.71 -3.99
CA LYS A 84 -14.78 1.19 -2.84
C LYS A 84 -13.27 1.12 -3.11
N MET A 85 -12.79 0.04 -3.74
CA MET A 85 -11.39 -0.09 -4.15
C MET A 85 -11.04 0.94 -5.23
N LYS A 86 -11.89 1.10 -6.26
CA LYS A 86 -11.69 2.11 -7.31
C LYS A 86 -11.59 3.52 -6.73
N ARG A 87 -12.47 3.87 -5.78
CA ARG A 87 -12.44 5.17 -5.10
C ARG A 87 -11.17 5.36 -4.27
N LEU A 88 -10.74 4.35 -3.53
CA LEU A 88 -9.47 4.42 -2.79
C LEU A 88 -8.29 4.59 -3.73
N LEU A 89 -8.19 3.77 -4.78
CA LEU A 89 -7.10 3.85 -5.76
C LEU A 89 -7.08 5.19 -6.50
N GLY A 90 -8.24 5.79 -6.81
CA GLY A 90 -8.29 7.15 -7.35
C GLY A 90 -7.68 8.17 -6.41
N HIS A 91 -8.01 8.10 -5.12
CA HIS A 91 -7.41 8.97 -4.11
C HIS A 91 -5.89 8.76 -3.95
N LEU A 92 -5.42 7.50 -3.97
CA LEU A 92 -4.00 7.19 -3.89
C LEU A 92 -3.25 7.60 -5.17
N ALA A 93 -3.89 7.47 -6.33
CA ALA A 93 -3.36 7.93 -7.60
C ALA A 93 -3.18 9.45 -7.57
N ASP A 94 -4.18 10.21 -7.08
CA ASP A 94 -4.03 11.64 -6.89
C ASP A 94 -2.81 11.94 -6.01
N ILE A 95 -2.67 11.30 -4.83
CA ILE A 95 -1.53 11.55 -3.94
C ILE A 95 -0.18 11.29 -4.62
N THR A 96 -0.10 10.27 -5.47
CA THR A 96 1.14 9.81 -6.13
C THR A 96 1.33 10.37 -7.54
N ASP A 97 0.46 11.28 -7.99
CA ASP A 97 0.52 11.92 -9.31
C ASP A 97 1.65 12.97 -9.36
N VAL A 98 2.89 12.48 -9.49
CA VAL A 98 4.10 13.28 -9.63
C VAL A 98 5.02 12.66 -10.68
N SER A 99 5.73 13.52 -11.41
CA SER A 99 6.75 13.09 -12.38
C SER A 99 8.00 12.57 -11.66
N MET A 100 8.04 11.27 -11.40
CA MET A 100 9.23 10.58 -10.91
C MET A 100 9.64 9.50 -11.91
N GLN A 101 10.92 9.42 -12.25
CA GLN A 101 11.44 8.32 -13.07
C GLN A 101 11.51 7.04 -12.23
N THR A 102 10.76 6.01 -12.63
CA THR A 102 10.75 4.70 -11.97
C THR A 102 11.49 3.62 -12.76
N ASN A 103 12.04 3.95 -13.94
CA ASN A 103 12.53 2.99 -14.93
C ASN A 103 13.67 2.08 -14.47
N SER A 104 14.41 2.46 -13.42
CA SER A 104 15.50 1.68 -12.84
C SER A 104 15.13 0.94 -11.55
N ILE A 105 13.87 1.04 -11.09
CA ILE A 105 13.41 0.46 -9.84
C ILE A 105 12.42 -0.65 -10.15
N THR A 106 12.76 -1.86 -9.70
CA THR A 106 11.88 -3.03 -9.76
C THR A 106 11.22 -3.25 -8.40
N MET A 107 9.98 -3.72 -8.44
CA MET A 107 9.23 -4.16 -7.27
C MET A 107 9.06 -5.67 -7.40
N GLU A 108 9.54 -6.42 -6.41
CA GLU A 108 9.41 -7.87 -6.40
C GLU A 108 7.96 -8.29 -6.11
N ASP A 109 7.55 -9.48 -6.59
CA ASP A 109 6.20 -10.00 -6.38
C ASP A 109 5.81 -10.06 -4.89
N TRP A 110 6.75 -10.48 -4.03
CA TRP A 110 6.51 -10.58 -2.59
C TRP A 110 6.35 -9.21 -1.91
N GLU A 111 7.00 -8.17 -2.45
CA GLU A 111 6.88 -6.80 -1.96
C GLU A 111 5.48 -6.28 -2.28
N PHE A 112 5.08 -6.43 -3.54
CA PHE A 112 3.75 -6.05 -4.01
C PHE A 112 2.62 -6.79 -3.27
N ASP A 113 2.77 -8.10 -3.05
CA ASP A 113 1.85 -8.89 -2.23
C ASP A 113 1.73 -8.33 -0.82
N GLY A 114 2.86 -7.92 -0.22
CA GLY A 114 2.91 -7.28 1.09
C GLY A 114 2.10 -5.98 1.14
N TYR A 115 2.31 -5.09 0.17
CA TYR A 115 1.65 -3.80 0.08
C TYR A 115 0.14 -3.96 -0.16
N SER A 116 -0.22 -4.87 -1.06
CA SER A 116 -1.61 -5.20 -1.38
C SER A 116 -2.36 -5.75 -0.16
N ARG A 117 -1.70 -6.55 0.69
CA ARG A 117 -2.29 -7.05 1.93
C ARG A 117 -2.61 -5.93 2.93
N VAL A 118 -1.76 -4.91 3.05
CA VAL A 118 -2.02 -3.76 3.93
C VAL A 118 -3.27 -3.00 3.47
N ILE A 119 -3.38 -2.74 2.16
CA ILE A 119 -4.57 -2.11 1.56
C ILE A 119 -5.80 -3.00 1.79
N ASN A 120 -5.68 -4.31 1.62
CA ASN A 120 -6.79 -5.23 1.86
C ASN A 120 -7.23 -5.26 3.33
N SER A 121 -6.29 -5.21 4.28
CA SER A 121 -6.57 -5.16 5.71
C SER A 121 -7.45 -3.96 6.08
N TYR A 122 -7.31 -2.81 5.40
CA TYR A 122 -8.21 -1.68 5.60
C TYR A 122 -9.67 -2.02 5.32
N PHE A 123 -9.95 -2.75 4.23
CA PHE A 123 -11.30 -3.15 3.86
C PHE A 123 -11.87 -4.19 4.83
N VAL A 124 -11.05 -5.14 5.29
CA VAL A 124 -11.42 -6.12 6.32
C VAL A 124 -11.75 -5.44 7.65
N THR A 125 -10.86 -4.57 8.15
CA THR A 125 -11.01 -3.89 9.45
C THR A 125 -12.26 -2.99 9.50
N ASN A 126 -12.66 -2.38 8.39
CA ASN A 126 -13.88 -1.57 8.33
C ASN A 126 -15.17 -2.39 8.19
N LYS A 127 -15.14 -3.71 8.51
CA LYS A 127 -16.26 -4.65 8.35
C LYS A 127 -16.92 -4.56 6.98
N VAL A 128 -16.11 -4.33 5.95
CA VAL A 128 -16.55 -4.46 4.57
C VAL A 128 -16.33 -5.90 4.08
N PHE A 129 -15.65 -6.78 4.85
CA PHE A 129 -15.11 -8.05 4.35
C PHE A 129 -14.81 -9.15 5.37
N THR A 130 -14.86 -10.40 4.89
CA THR A 130 -14.34 -11.63 5.50
C THR A 130 -12.81 -11.74 5.27
N PRO A 131 -12.00 -12.20 6.26
CA PRO A 131 -10.56 -12.28 6.12
C PRO A 131 -10.12 -13.21 4.98
N PHE A 132 -9.18 -12.72 4.17
CA PHE A 132 -8.54 -13.45 3.10
C PHE A 132 -7.82 -14.68 3.67
N LYS A 133 -8.32 -15.90 3.43
CA LYS A 133 -7.48 -17.11 3.53
C LYS A 133 -6.39 -16.95 2.48
N ALA A 134 -5.15 -16.80 2.94
CA ALA A 134 -3.92 -16.59 2.18
C ALA A 134 -4.07 -16.82 0.66
N LEU A 135 -3.77 -15.80 -0.14
CA LEU A 135 -3.43 -15.97 -1.55
C LEU A 135 -2.33 -17.02 -1.55
N ARG A 136 -2.69 -18.29 -1.81
CA ARG A 136 -1.71 -19.32 -2.12
C ARG A 136 -0.97 -18.74 -3.31
N HIS A 137 0.36 -18.75 -3.24
CA HIS A 137 1.37 -18.17 -4.15
C HIS A 137 1.21 -18.48 -5.67
N ARG A 138 0.06 -18.96 -6.15
CA ARG A 138 -0.17 -19.46 -7.50
C ARG A 138 -1.48 -19.01 -8.16
N GLN A 139 -2.37 -18.26 -7.49
CA GLN A 139 -3.53 -17.70 -8.19
C GLN A 139 -3.13 -16.39 -8.86
N LYS A 140 -3.15 -16.36 -10.20
CA LYS A 140 -2.99 -15.13 -10.99
C LYS A 140 -4.02 -14.11 -10.48
N MET A 141 -3.60 -12.87 -10.18
CA MET A 141 -4.50 -11.84 -9.67
C MET A 141 -5.74 -11.59 -10.57
N ASP A 142 -5.64 -11.90 -11.87
CA ASP A 142 -6.75 -11.86 -12.83
C ASP A 142 -7.90 -12.84 -12.50
N SER A 143 -7.63 -13.88 -11.71
CA SER A 143 -8.61 -14.87 -11.27
C SER A 143 -9.23 -14.55 -9.90
N VAL A 144 -8.77 -13.49 -9.21
CA VAL A 144 -9.31 -13.11 -7.91
C VAL A 144 -10.66 -12.44 -8.11
N ASP A 145 -11.71 -13.11 -7.66
CA ASP A 145 -13.05 -12.54 -7.61
C ASP A 145 -13.19 -11.67 -6.36
N TRP A 146 -12.98 -10.37 -6.55
CA TRP A 146 -13.05 -9.40 -5.46
C TRP A 146 -14.49 -9.19 -4.96
N GLU A 147 -15.52 -9.55 -5.74
CA GLU A 147 -16.92 -9.42 -5.32
C GLU A 147 -17.34 -10.55 -4.37
N ASN A 148 -16.88 -11.78 -4.61
CA ASN A 148 -17.09 -12.91 -3.68
C ASN A 148 -16.40 -12.75 -2.33
N LEU A 149 -15.53 -11.76 -2.19
CA LEU A 149 -14.95 -11.40 -0.92
C LEU A 149 -15.73 -10.25 -0.22
N ILE A 150 -16.59 -9.52 -0.95
CA ILE A 150 -17.42 -8.38 -0.47
C ILE A 150 -18.85 -8.78 -0.09
N GLY A 151 -19.36 -9.91 -0.59
CA GLY A 151 -20.76 -10.31 -0.47
C GLY A 151 -21.05 -11.33 0.64
N PRO A 152 -22.27 -11.35 1.20
CA PRO A 152 -22.64 -12.24 2.29
C PRO A 152 -22.77 -13.69 1.80
N ASN A 153 -22.59 -14.63 2.73
CA ASN A 153 -22.91 -16.05 2.53
C ASN A 153 -24.24 -16.22 1.78
N ASN A 154 -24.20 -17.04 0.73
CA ASN A 154 -25.22 -18.06 0.55
C ASN A 154 -24.61 -19.38 0.98
#